data_AF-A0A345R9J5-F1
#
_entry.id   AF-A0A345R9J5-F1
#
_cell.length_a   1.000
_cell.length_b   1.000
_cell.length_c   1.000
_cell.angle_alpha   90.00
_cell.angle_beta   90.00
_cell.angle_gamma   90.00
#
_symmetry.space_group_name_H-M   'P 1'
#
loop_
_entity.id
_entity.type
_entity.pdbx_description
1 polymer ?
#
loop_
_entity_poly.entity_id
_entity_poly.type
_entity_poly.pdbx_seq_one_letter_code
_entity_poly.pdbx_strand_id
1 'polypeptide(L)'
;MNKEVEDSSDFKAQLSKLRHDIRTPVGHIIGYAEMIEEDLPPDLLKTFSGDLQAIQNAGHKMLALIEDFLGASTDSPEEVNVGDAQFQFRMQLNHINGYSEMIFEEATDLDEAEFISDLENIADAGRAALSLVDDIPQRLLEKNANKKTAPKKKGKFSPQQDMSIITSQIGQGGELLLVDDDPSNRELLRRRVKRMGYSARTVSSGEEALALLETDRFDLVLLDYMMPGLTGLETLQRMKASSRLRTIPVIMLSASDDIEMMVDCILQGAEDYIFKPFNPILLQARISACLEKVRLRQNISKQFRIFISSPGDVIPERRVAKTVIGRLNEEFFGRAYLIPILWEEEPMLASETFQAQIHPPHETEIYVGILWSRIGSPLPDTILRPDGTRYESGTAFEFEDALGGFKQQGSPEMLLYRKQGAPTLSLEDRDVVLDRLDQIDKLTRYLDRWLIGEDGSYIGAFHMFETEEQLDSMLEMHLRKLVEARLAADTSTETDAA
;
A
#
# COMPACT_ATOMS: atom_id res chain seq x y z
N MET A 1 -14.18 -19.17 -44.78
CA MET A 1 -13.01 -18.46 -44.21
C MET A 1 -13.37 -17.46 -43.10
N ASN A 2 -14.24 -16.45 -43.26
CA ASN A 2 -14.53 -15.55 -42.12
C ASN A 2 -15.37 -16.15 -40.98
N LYS A 3 -16.25 -17.14 -41.25
CA LYS A 3 -17.15 -17.72 -40.24
C LYS A 3 -16.47 -18.72 -39.29
N GLU A 4 -15.55 -19.53 -39.81
CA GLU A 4 -14.77 -20.52 -39.02
C GLU A 4 -13.77 -19.86 -38.07
N VAL A 5 -13.17 -18.74 -38.48
CA VAL A 5 -12.22 -17.99 -37.63
C VAL A 5 -12.94 -17.27 -36.48
N GLU A 6 -14.18 -16.83 -36.69
CA GLU A 6 -14.99 -16.17 -35.67
C GLU A 6 -15.54 -17.17 -34.64
N ASP A 7 -16.03 -18.34 -35.08
CA ASP A 7 -16.47 -19.43 -34.18
C ASP A 7 -15.30 -20.02 -33.35
N SER A 8 -14.08 -20.13 -33.92
CA SER A 8 -12.89 -20.62 -33.18
C SER A 8 -12.40 -19.63 -32.10
N SER A 9 -12.50 -18.32 -32.34
CA SER A 9 -12.15 -17.30 -31.34
C SER A 9 -13.15 -17.25 -30.17
N ASP A 10 -14.44 -17.47 -30.44
CA ASP A 10 -15.50 -17.48 -29.42
C ASP A 10 -15.34 -18.68 -28.49
N PHE A 11 -15.07 -19.86 -29.07
CA PHE A 11 -14.81 -21.08 -28.33
C PHE A 11 -13.61 -20.97 -27.37
N LYS A 12 -12.49 -20.38 -27.82
CA LYS A 12 -11.30 -20.20 -26.96
C LYS A 12 -11.57 -19.29 -25.76
N ALA A 13 -12.38 -18.24 -25.95
CA ALA A 13 -12.77 -17.35 -24.86
C ALA A 13 -13.67 -18.08 -23.83
N GLN A 14 -14.63 -18.87 -24.31
CA GLN A 14 -15.49 -19.70 -23.46
C GLN A 14 -14.69 -20.74 -22.67
N LEU A 15 -13.76 -21.42 -23.35
CA LEU A 15 -12.86 -22.38 -22.71
C LEU A 15 -12.00 -21.72 -21.63
N SER A 16 -11.51 -20.49 -21.89
CA SER A 16 -10.76 -19.71 -20.91
C SER A 16 -11.59 -19.34 -19.69
N LYS A 17 -12.83 -18.90 -19.90
CA LYS A 17 -13.75 -18.59 -18.81
C LYS A 17 -14.12 -19.84 -18.01
N LEU A 18 -14.41 -20.95 -18.68
CA LEU A 18 -14.73 -22.23 -18.03
C LEU A 18 -13.54 -22.75 -17.20
N ARG A 19 -12.31 -22.67 -17.72
CA ARG A 19 -11.10 -23.00 -16.96
C ARG A 19 -10.98 -22.15 -15.71
N HIS A 20 -11.17 -20.83 -15.84
CA HIS A 20 -11.12 -19.91 -14.72
C HIS A 20 -12.16 -20.30 -13.66
N ASP A 21 -13.42 -20.45 -14.06
CA ASP A 21 -14.53 -20.70 -13.16
C ASP A 21 -14.36 -22.04 -12.41
N ILE A 22 -13.84 -23.09 -13.04
CA ILE A 22 -13.58 -24.38 -12.37
C ILE A 22 -12.31 -24.32 -11.49
N ARG A 23 -11.27 -23.61 -11.93
CA ARG A 23 -10.00 -23.50 -11.19
C ARG A 23 -10.16 -22.78 -9.85
N THR A 24 -11.06 -21.81 -9.75
CA THR A 24 -11.35 -21.08 -8.50
C THR A 24 -11.78 -21.98 -7.33
N PRO A 25 -12.90 -22.74 -7.40
CA PRO A 25 -13.30 -23.61 -6.31
C PRO A 25 -12.31 -24.76 -6.06
N VAL A 26 -11.64 -25.29 -7.10
CA VAL A 26 -10.57 -26.29 -6.90
C VAL A 26 -9.39 -25.69 -6.12
N GLY A 27 -9.05 -24.43 -6.39
CA GLY A 27 -8.05 -23.68 -5.63
C GLY A 27 -8.44 -23.50 -4.17
N HIS A 28 -9.71 -23.23 -3.86
CA HIS A 28 -10.20 -23.15 -2.49
C HIS A 28 -10.05 -24.48 -1.75
N ILE A 29 -10.45 -25.59 -2.37
CA ILE A 29 -10.33 -26.93 -1.77
C ILE A 29 -8.90 -27.20 -1.33
N ILE A 30 -7.92 -26.95 -2.22
CA ILE A 30 -6.50 -27.14 -1.92
C ILE A 30 -6.05 -26.15 -0.83
N GLY A 31 -6.37 -24.87 -0.98
CA GLY A 31 -5.91 -23.83 -0.08
C GLY A 31 -6.42 -23.98 1.36
N TYR A 32 -7.68 -24.38 1.55
CA TYR A 32 -8.23 -24.66 2.87
C TYR A 32 -7.63 -25.96 3.44
N ALA A 33 -7.47 -27.01 2.64
CA ALA A 33 -6.86 -28.25 3.11
C ALA A 33 -5.40 -28.04 3.57
N GLU A 34 -4.62 -27.22 2.86
CA GLU A 34 -3.28 -26.81 3.27
C GLU A 34 -3.32 -25.96 4.55
N MET A 35 -4.23 -24.99 4.65
CA MET A 35 -4.32 -24.11 5.83
C MET A 35 -4.68 -24.88 7.09
N ILE A 36 -5.60 -25.84 6.97
CA ILE A 36 -5.93 -26.77 8.04
C ILE A 36 -4.68 -27.55 8.44
N GLU A 37 -3.98 -28.18 7.49
CA GLU A 37 -2.81 -29.01 7.79
C GLU A 37 -1.72 -28.20 8.52
N GLU A 38 -1.55 -26.92 8.18
CA GLU A 38 -0.62 -25.99 8.84
C GLU A 38 -1.04 -25.58 10.26
N ASP A 39 -2.34 -25.44 10.52
CA ASP A 39 -2.87 -24.98 11.82
C ASP A 39 -3.09 -26.11 12.81
N LEU A 40 -3.15 -27.36 12.33
CA LEU A 40 -3.40 -28.51 13.19
C LEU A 40 -2.29 -28.70 14.23
N PRO A 41 -2.64 -28.87 15.52
CA PRO A 41 -1.67 -29.25 16.53
C PRO A 41 -1.08 -30.64 16.20
N PRO A 42 0.17 -30.94 16.65
CA PRO A 42 0.89 -32.15 16.23
C PRO A 42 0.12 -33.47 16.43
N ASP A 43 -0.68 -33.55 17.48
CA ASP A 43 -1.48 -34.74 17.80
C ASP A 43 -2.63 -34.95 16.81
N LEU A 44 -3.29 -33.87 16.38
CA LEU A 44 -4.38 -33.92 15.39
C LEU A 44 -3.85 -34.02 13.96
N LEU A 45 -2.72 -33.37 13.67
CA LEU A 45 -2.04 -33.49 12.38
C LEU A 45 -1.72 -34.95 12.07
N LYS A 46 -1.27 -35.71 13.08
CA LYS A 46 -1.00 -37.14 12.92
C LYS A 46 -2.26 -37.95 12.58
N THR A 47 -3.42 -37.52 13.06
CA THR A 47 -4.71 -38.16 12.76
C THR A 47 -5.18 -37.81 11.34
N PHE A 48 -5.21 -36.52 10.99
CA PHE A 48 -5.88 -36.04 9.77
C PHE A 48 -4.98 -35.84 8.55
N SER A 49 -3.65 -35.83 8.71
CA SER A 49 -2.72 -35.55 7.59
C SER A 49 -2.93 -36.46 6.38
N GLY A 50 -3.23 -37.74 6.60
CA GLY A 50 -3.50 -38.68 5.50
C GLY A 50 -4.72 -38.28 4.66
N ASP A 51 -5.81 -37.89 5.31
CA ASP A 51 -7.05 -37.52 4.66
C ASP A 51 -6.97 -36.13 4.01
N LEU A 52 -6.31 -35.17 4.67
CA LEU A 52 -6.03 -33.85 4.11
C LEU A 52 -5.15 -33.94 2.86
N GLN A 53 -4.11 -34.80 2.89
CA GLN A 53 -3.29 -35.07 1.70
C GLN A 53 -4.11 -35.75 0.60
N ALA A 54 -5.08 -36.60 0.93
CA ALA A 54 -5.96 -37.20 -0.07
C ALA A 54 -6.85 -36.13 -0.76
N ILE A 55 -7.39 -35.18 0.00
CA ILE A 55 -8.14 -34.02 -0.51
C ILE A 55 -7.25 -33.17 -1.42
N GLN A 56 -6.06 -32.78 -0.97
CA GLN A 56 -5.10 -31.98 -1.76
C GLN A 56 -4.72 -32.70 -3.07
N ASN A 57 -4.41 -34.00 -3.00
CA ASN A 57 -4.09 -34.82 -4.18
C ASN A 57 -5.24 -34.90 -5.18
N ALA A 58 -6.49 -35.02 -4.71
CA ALA A 58 -7.67 -35.00 -5.57
C ALA A 58 -7.87 -33.63 -6.23
N GLY A 59 -7.68 -32.53 -5.49
CA GLY A 59 -7.69 -31.16 -6.03
C GLY A 59 -6.62 -30.95 -7.11
N HIS A 60 -5.37 -31.38 -6.87
CA HIS A 60 -4.31 -31.29 -7.88
C HIS A 60 -4.59 -32.14 -9.12
N LYS A 61 -5.20 -33.32 -8.97
CA LYS A 61 -5.68 -34.12 -10.11
C LYS A 61 -6.75 -33.37 -10.89
N MET A 62 -7.68 -32.67 -10.22
CA MET A 62 -8.65 -31.82 -10.92
C MET A 62 -7.96 -30.71 -11.71
N LEU A 63 -6.94 -30.03 -11.16
CA LEU A 63 -6.18 -29.03 -11.92
C LEU A 63 -5.50 -29.63 -13.16
N ALA A 64 -4.97 -30.84 -13.06
CA ALA A 64 -4.41 -31.56 -14.22
C ALA A 64 -5.49 -31.89 -15.26
N LEU A 65 -6.67 -32.35 -14.82
CA LEU A 65 -7.82 -32.62 -15.70
C LEU A 65 -8.32 -31.37 -16.41
N ILE A 66 -8.27 -30.20 -15.77
CA ILE A 66 -8.59 -28.91 -16.42
C ILE A 66 -7.63 -28.66 -17.59
N GLU A 67 -6.33 -28.93 -17.42
CA GLU A 67 -5.37 -28.79 -18.51
C GLU A 67 -5.54 -29.86 -19.59
N ASP A 68 -5.82 -31.11 -19.22
CA ASP A 68 -5.93 -32.23 -20.15
C ASP A 68 -7.18 -32.14 -21.03
N PHE A 69 -8.32 -31.75 -20.46
CA PHE A 69 -9.61 -31.70 -21.17
C PHE A 69 -9.98 -30.29 -21.66
N LEU A 70 -9.57 -29.25 -20.93
CA LEU A 70 -9.98 -27.86 -21.19
C LEU A 70 -8.78 -26.94 -21.46
N GLY A 71 -7.59 -27.50 -21.71
CA GLY A 71 -6.36 -26.75 -21.89
C GLY A 71 -6.35 -25.81 -23.10
N ALA A 72 -5.41 -24.86 -23.12
CA ALA A 72 -5.28 -23.87 -24.18
C ALA A 72 -4.84 -24.45 -25.55
N SER A 73 -4.65 -25.77 -25.67
CA SER A 73 -4.40 -26.46 -26.95
C SER A 73 -5.66 -26.96 -27.64
N THR A 74 -6.80 -26.97 -26.96
CA THR A 74 -8.06 -27.42 -27.53
C THR A 74 -8.59 -26.34 -28.49
N ASP A 75 -8.68 -26.67 -29.78
CA ASP A 75 -9.00 -25.71 -30.84
C ASP A 75 -10.46 -25.83 -31.33
N SER A 76 -11.14 -26.97 -31.06
CA SER A 76 -12.57 -27.15 -31.37
C SER A 76 -13.34 -27.89 -30.26
N PRO A 77 -14.69 -27.73 -30.19
CA PRO A 77 -15.53 -28.46 -29.24
C PRO A 77 -15.48 -29.98 -29.40
N GLU A 78 -15.19 -30.47 -30.61
CA GLU A 78 -15.17 -31.91 -30.94
C GLU A 78 -13.96 -32.62 -30.34
N GLU A 79 -12.90 -31.87 -29.99
CA GLU A 79 -11.72 -32.39 -29.30
C GLU A 79 -11.97 -32.61 -27.80
N VAL A 80 -13.02 -32.01 -27.23
CA VAL A 80 -13.37 -32.18 -25.82
C VAL A 80 -14.26 -33.39 -25.66
N ASN A 81 -13.73 -34.47 -25.08
CA ASN A 81 -14.56 -35.58 -24.63
C ASN A 81 -15.27 -35.20 -23.33
N VAL A 82 -16.43 -34.54 -23.47
CA VAL A 82 -17.23 -34.02 -22.35
C VAL A 82 -17.65 -35.11 -21.38
N GLY A 83 -18.01 -36.30 -21.88
CA GLY A 83 -18.43 -37.42 -21.03
C GLY A 83 -17.29 -37.92 -20.13
N ASP A 84 -16.11 -38.10 -20.71
CA ASP A 84 -14.93 -38.52 -19.93
C ASP A 84 -14.47 -37.42 -18.96
N ALA A 85 -14.50 -36.15 -19.39
CA ALA A 85 -14.17 -35.01 -18.53
C ALA A 85 -15.09 -34.98 -17.29
N GLN A 86 -16.40 -34.99 -17.49
CA GLN A 86 -17.38 -34.97 -16.40
C GLN A 86 -17.20 -36.17 -15.46
N PHE A 87 -16.99 -37.37 -16.01
CA PHE A 87 -16.75 -38.56 -15.21
C PHE A 87 -15.49 -38.43 -14.34
N GLN A 88 -14.35 -38.03 -14.91
CA GLN A 88 -13.09 -37.91 -14.19
C GLN A 88 -13.13 -36.81 -13.12
N PHE A 89 -13.75 -35.66 -13.41
CA PHE A 89 -13.96 -34.60 -12.43
C PHE A 89 -14.85 -35.06 -11.28
N ARG A 90 -15.99 -35.70 -11.57
CA ARG A 90 -16.89 -36.24 -10.54
C ARG A 90 -16.21 -37.26 -9.64
N MET A 91 -15.34 -38.11 -10.20
CA MET A 91 -14.56 -39.06 -9.40
C MET A 91 -13.66 -38.35 -8.37
N GLN A 92 -12.97 -37.27 -8.76
CA GLN A 92 -12.14 -36.51 -7.81
C GLN A 92 -12.99 -35.76 -6.78
N LEU A 93 -14.12 -35.17 -7.18
CA LEU A 93 -15.05 -34.50 -6.27
C LEU A 93 -15.66 -35.45 -5.24
N ASN A 94 -15.98 -36.69 -5.64
CA ASN A 94 -16.44 -37.72 -4.71
C ASN A 94 -15.36 -38.09 -3.68
N HIS A 95 -14.08 -38.14 -4.07
CA HIS A 95 -13.00 -38.33 -3.11
C HIS A 95 -12.91 -37.15 -2.14
N ILE A 96 -12.91 -35.92 -2.64
CA ILE A 96 -12.84 -34.70 -1.81
C ILE A 96 -13.98 -34.69 -0.78
N ASN A 97 -15.22 -34.90 -1.24
CA ASN A 97 -16.39 -34.90 -0.35
C ASN A 97 -16.31 -36.02 0.67
N GLY A 98 -15.95 -37.24 0.27
CA GLY A 98 -15.87 -38.39 1.17
C GLY A 98 -14.83 -38.20 2.28
N TYR A 99 -13.62 -37.73 1.94
CA TYR A 99 -12.60 -37.43 2.94
C TYR A 99 -12.99 -36.24 3.82
N SER A 100 -13.59 -35.19 3.25
CA SER A 100 -14.04 -34.03 4.03
C SER A 100 -15.12 -34.40 5.05
N GLU A 101 -16.06 -35.29 4.67
CA GLU A 101 -17.12 -35.77 5.56
C GLU A 101 -16.55 -36.65 6.69
N MET A 102 -15.61 -37.54 6.40
CA MET A 102 -14.92 -38.34 7.44
C MET A 102 -14.18 -37.45 8.44
N ILE A 103 -13.42 -36.48 7.95
CA ILE A 103 -12.71 -35.52 8.82
C ILE A 103 -13.71 -34.69 9.63
N PHE A 104 -14.83 -34.28 9.03
CA PHE A 104 -15.86 -33.48 9.70
C PHE A 104 -16.52 -34.23 10.87
N GLU A 105 -16.85 -35.51 10.69
CA GLU A 105 -17.39 -36.36 11.77
C GLU A 105 -16.40 -36.45 12.94
N GLU A 106 -15.14 -36.75 12.66
CA GLU A 106 -14.10 -36.87 13.69
C GLU A 106 -13.77 -35.52 14.36
N ALA A 107 -13.75 -34.42 13.60
CA ALA A 107 -13.53 -33.07 14.12
C ALA A 107 -14.67 -32.60 15.03
N THR A 108 -15.91 -32.99 14.71
CA THR A 108 -17.09 -32.68 15.52
C THR A 108 -17.02 -33.36 16.88
N ASP A 109 -16.53 -34.61 16.92
CA ASP A 109 -16.34 -35.34 18.18
C ASP A 109 -15.24 -34.72 19.07
N LEU A 110 -14.34 -33.91 18.50
CA LEU A 110 -13.23 -33.25 19.18
C LEU A 110 -13.51 -31.77 19.56
N ASP A 111 -14.67 -31.21 19.16
CA ASP A 111 -15.10 -29.82 19.42
C ASP A 111 -14.17 -28.72 18.83
N GLU A 112 -13.56 -28.98 17.68
CA GLU A 112 -12.63 -28.04 17.01
C GLU A 112 -13.38 -27.09 16.05
N ALA A 113 -14.03 -26.05 16.60
CA ALA A 113 -14.94 -25.17 15.85
C ALA A 113 -14.30 -24.42 14.65
N GLU A 114 -13.03 -24.01 14.75
CA GLU A 114 -12.34 -23.31 13.65
C GLU A 114 -12.04 -24.26 12.48
N PHE A 115 -11.69 -25.51 12.80
CA PHE A 115 -11.44 -26.57 11.83
C PHE A 115 -12.71 -26.98 11.08
N ILE A 116 -13.83 -27.07 11.79
CA ILE A 116 -15.15 -27.36 11.21
C ILE A 116 -15.53 -26.32 10.15
N SER A 117 -15.32 -25.03 10.42
CA SER A 117 -15.64 -23.97 9.46
C SER A 117 -14.81 -24.07 8.18
N ASP A 118 -13.52 -24.42 8.27
CA ASP A 118 -12.68 -24.58 7.08
C ASP A 118 -13.04 -25.84 6.27
N LEU A 119 -13.50 -26.92 6.92
CA LEU A 119 -14.06 -28.10 6.24
C LEU A 119 -15.38 -27.79 5.53
N GLU A 120 -16.24 -26.95 6.11
CA GLU A 120 -17.44 -26.46 5.44
C GLU A 120 -17.10 -25.67 4.18
N ASN A 121 -16.06 -24.82 4.23
CA ASN A 121 -15.57 -24.09 3.07
C ASN A 121 -15.07 -25.04 1.95
N ILE A 122 -14.39 -26.14 2.31
CA ILE A 122 -14.00 -27.19 1.34
C ILE A 122 -15.24 -27.83 0.71
N ALA A 123 -16.25 -28.17 1.51
CA ALA A 123 -17.49 -28.78 1.02
C ALA A 123 -18.28 -27.85 0.09
N ASP A 124 -18.37 -26.56 0.42
CA ASP A 124 -19.01 -25.55 -0.43
C ASP A 124 -18.28 -25.37 -1.76
N ALA A 125 -16.95 -25.31 -1.73
CA ALA A 125 -16.15 -25.27 -2.94
C ALA A 125 -16.32 -26.54 -3.79
N GLY A 126 -16.40 -27.72 -3.14
CA GLY A 126 -16.71 -28.99 -3.81
C GLY A 126 -18.07 -28.97 -4.52
N ARG A 127 -19.11 -28.43 -3.87
CA ARG A 127 -20.45 -28.23 -4.47
C ARG A 127 -20.41 -27.27 -5.65
N ALA A 128 -19.72 -26.15 -5.52
CA ALA A 128 -19.57 -25.15 -6.59
C ALA A 128 -18.86 -25.76 -7.82
N ALA A 129 -17.77 -26.48 -7.60
CA ALA A 129 -17.05 -27.19 -8.65
C ALA A 129 -17.92 -28.25 -9.35
N LEU A 130 -18.72 -29.01 -8.59
CA LEU A 130 -19.62 -30.00 -9.16
C LEU A 130 -20.67 -29.37 -10.09
N SER A 131 -21.27 -28.25 -9.66
CA SER A 131 -22.23 -27.51 -10.49
C SER A 131 -21.60 -27.07 -11.81
N LEU A 132 -20.38 -26.54 -11.77
CA LEU A 132 -19.68 -26.10 -12.97
C LEU A 132 -19.30 -27.25 -13.91
N VAL A 133 -18.93 -28.40 -13.34
CA VAL A 133 -18.62 -29.63 -14.09
C VAL A 133 -19.86 -30.16 -14.80
N ASP A 134 -21.02 -30.11 -14.13
CA ASP A 134 -22.30 -30.53 -14.71
C ASP A 134 -22.74 -29.62 -15.85
N ASP A 135 -22.40 -28.33 -15.79
CA ASP A 135 -22.71 -27.31 -16.79
C ASP A 135 -21.75 -27.28 -18.00
N ILE A 136 -20.65 -28.05 -17.99
CA ILE A 136 -19.67 -28.10 -19.11
C ILE A 136 -20.34 -28.26 -20.48
N PRO A 137 -21.29 -29.19 -20.71
CA PRO A 137 -21.93 -29.36 -22.02
C PRO A 137 -22.63 -28.09 -22.48
N GLN A 138 -23.34 -27.40 -21.57
CA GLN A 138 -24.10 -26.21 -21.90
C GLN A 138 -23.17 -25.02 -22.17
N ARG A 139 -22.13 -24.85 -21.36
CA ARG A 139 -21.17 -23.75 -21.48
C ARG A 139 -20.29 -23.83 -22.72
N LEU A 140 -20.06 -25.02 -23.26
CA LEU A 140 -19.36 -25.20 -24.55
C LEU A 140 -20.27 -24.96 -25.78
N LEU A 141 -21.59 -24.85 -25.58
CA LEU A 141 -22.59 -24.67 -26.65
C LEU A 141 -23.16 -23.24 -26.72
N GLU A 142 -22.96 -22.41 -25.69
CA GLU A 142 -23.49 -21.05 -25.62
C GLU A 142 -22.65 -20.06 -26.45
N LYS A 143 -23.24 -19.44 -27.49
CA LYS A 143 -22.58 -18.38 -28.29
C LYS A 143 -22.66 -17.04 -27.57
N ASN A 144 -21.52 -16.45 -27.21
CA ASN A 144 -21.45 -15.02 -26.91
C ASN A 144 -20.02 -14.46 -26.91
N ALA A 145 -19.91 -13.36 -27.65
CA ALA A 145 -18.71 -12.66 -28.10
C ALA A 145 -17.80 -12.12 -26.99
N ASN A 146 -16.49 -12.40 -27.09
CA ASN A 146 -15.44 -11.37 -27.23
C ASN A 146 -14.05 -11.94 -27.54
N LYS A 147 -13.36 -11.25 -28.47
CA LYS A 147 -12.00 -11.44 -29.06
C LYS A 147 -10.88 -11.28 -28.01
N LYS A 148 -9.66 -11.85 -28.04
CA LYS A 148 -8.77 -12.57 -29.00
C LYS A 148 -7.63 -13.22 -28.17
N THR A 149 -6.98 -14.30 -28.63
CA THR A 149 -5.92 -15.06 -27.90
C THR A 149 -4.67 -15.44 -28.76
N ALA A 150 -3.51 -15.53 -28.09
CA ALA A 150 -2.38 -16.52 -28.16
C ALA A 150 -1.26 -16.38 -29.23
N PRO A 151 -0.04 -17.03 -29.10
CA PRO A 151 0.36 -18.15 -28.17
C PRO A 151 1.84 -18.28 -27.61
N LYS A 152 1.93 -18.94 -26.42
CA LYS A 152 2.79 -20.08 -25.90
C LYS A 152 4.35 -20.15 -26.00
N LYS A 153 5.01 -20.50 -24.85
CA LYS A 153 5.67 -21.81 -24.54
C LYS A 153 6.26 -21.94 -23.11
N LYS A 154 6.18 -23.15 -22.52
CA LYS A 154 6.54 -23.55 -21.13
C LYS A 154 7.97 -24.11 -20.99
N GLY A 155 8.59 -23.90 -19.83
CA GLY A 155 9.79 -24.62 -19.34
C GLY A 155 9.59 -25.09 -17.89
N LYS A 156 9.93 -26.35 -17.60
CA LYS A 156 9.78 -27.00 -16.27
C LYS A 156 10.99 -26.73 -15.37
N PHE A 157 10.76 -26.45 -14.09
CA PHE A 157 11.74 -26.65 -13.02
C PHE A 157 11.02 -27.10 -11.74
N SER A 158 11.65 -27.99 -10.99
CA SER A 158 11.23 -28.48 -9.68
C SER A 158 12.34 -28.19 -8.68
N PRO A 159 12.05 -27.65 -7.48
CA PRO A 159 13.02 -27.67 -6.39
C PRO A 159 12.51 -28.51 -5.22
N GLN A 160 13.29 -29.54 -4.87
CA GLN A 160 13.38 -30.05 -3.50
C GLN A 160 14.67 -29.48 -2.92
N GLN A 161 14.55 -28.55 -1.97
CA GLN A 161 15.51 -28.28 -0.90
C GLN A 161 14.97 -27.13 -0.04
N ASP A 162 14.92 -27.37 1.27
CA ASP A 162 14.57 -26.38 2.30
C ASP A 162 15.44 -25.14 2.16
N MET A 163 14.87 -24.09 1.57
CA MET A 163 15.44 -22.75 1.60
C MET A 163 14.70 -21.98 2.67
N SER A 164 15.34 -21.77 3.81
CA SER A 164 15.01 -20.63 4.66
C SER A 164 15.17 -19.38 3.80
N ILE A 165 14.06 -18.80 3.32
CA ILE A 165 14.12 -17.58 2.54
C ILE A 165 14.71 -16.51 3.46
N ILE A 166 15.92 -16.05 3.12
CA ILE A 166 16.49 -14.84 3.71
C ILE A 166 15.71 -13.69 3.09
N THR A 167 14.48 -13.43 3.55
CA THR A 167 13.78 -12.18 3.24
C THR A 167 14.55 -11.07 3.92
N SER A 168 14.92 -10.03 3.18
CA SER A 168 15.44 -8.81 3.79
C SER A 168 14.39 -8.29 4.78
N GLN A 169 14.81 -7.79 5.94
CA GLN A 169 13.90 -7.14 6.89
C GLN A 169 13.20 -5.93 6.25
N ILE A 170 13.80 -5.34 5.22
CA ILE A 170 13.29 -4.17 4.48
C ILE A 170 12.00 -4.52 3.74
N GLY A 171 11.83 -5.75 3.25
CA GLY A 171 10.64 -6.20 2.54
C GLY A 171 9.53 -6.77 3.45
N GLN A 172 9.64 -6.71 4.78
CA GLN A 172 8.68 -7.31 5.71
C GLN A 172 7.63 -6.30 6.21
N GLY A 173 6.42 -6.77 6.51
CA GLY A 173 5.31 -5.95 7.02
C GLY A 173 4.76 -4.96 6.00
N GLY A 174 3.63 -4.32 6.32
CA GLY A 174 2.94 -3.35 5.46
C GLY A 174 1.44 -3.60 5.36
N GLU A 175 0.72 -2.61 4.86
CA GLU A 175 -0.74 -2.64 4.64
C GLU A 175 -1.03 -2.97 3.17
N LEU A 176 -1.60 -4.15 2.93
CA LEU A 176 -1.95 -4.63 1.60
C LEU A 176 -3.43 -4.38 1.28
N LEU A 177 -3.72 -4.01 0.03
CA LEU A 177 -5.08 -4.05 -0.50
C LEU A 177 -5.25 -5.31 -1.36
N LEU A 178 -6.19 -6.17 -0.99
CA LEU A 178 -6.55 -7.37 -1.72
C LEU A 178 -7.85 -7.13 -2.49
N VAL A 179 -7.82 -7.30 -3.81
CA VAL A 179 -8.94 -7.01 -4.70
C VAL A 179 -9.26 -8.28 -5.49
N ASP A 180 -10.41 -8.89 -5.21
CA ASP A 180 -10.85 -10.14 -5.83
C ASP A 180 -12.37 -10.23 -5.68
N ASP A 181 -13.12 -10.63 -6.70
CA ASP A 181 -14.59 -10.68 -6.63
C ASP A 181 -15.09 -11.87 -5.81
N ASP A 182 -14.29 -12.94 -5.71
CA ASP A 182 -14.62 -14.14 -4.97
C ASP A 182 -14.33 -13.98 -3.46
N PRO A 183 -15.35 -14.10 -2.59
CA PRO A 183 -15.19 -13.92 -1.14
C PRO A 183 -14.24 -14.93 -0.50
N SER A 184 -14.21 -16.17 -0.99
CA SER A 184 -13.35 -17.23 -0.49
C SER A 184 -11.89 -16.97 -0.88
N ASN A 185 -11.63 -16.50 -2.11
CA ASN A 185 -10.28 -16.04 -2.50
C ASN A 185 -9.79 -14.91 -1.59
N ARG A 186 -10.63 -13.91 -1.33
CA ARG A 186 -10.27 -12.78 -0.45
C ARG A 186 -9.91 -13.26 0.95
N GLU A 187 -10.72 -14.13 1.53
CA GLU A 187 -10.48 -14.65 2.88
C GLU A 187 -9.22 -15.52 2.95
N LEU A 188 -9.04 -16.44 1.99
CA LEU A 188 -7.86 -17.29 1.87
C LEU A 188 -6.59 -16.43 1.76
N LEU A 189 -6.58 -15.48 0.84
CA LEU A 189 -5.43 -14.60 0.60
C LEU A 189 -5.15 -13.71 1.82
N ARG A 190 -6.18 -13.17 2.47
CA ARG A 190 -6.06 -12.38 3.71
C ARG A 190 -5.39 -13.18 4.83
N ARG A 191 -5.82 -14.42 5.07
CA ARG A 191 -5.21 -15.31 6.07
C ARG A 191 -3.75 -15.60 5.71
N ARG A 192 -3.46 -15.93 4.45
CA ARG A 192 -2.10 -16.22 3.95
C ARG A 192 -1.15 -15.03 4.17
N VAL A 193 -1.50 -13.83 3.73
CA VAL A 193 -0.62 -12.66 3.89
C VAL A 193 -0.47 -12.22 5.35
N LYS A 194 -1.51 -12.44 6.19
CA LYS A 194 -1.43 -12.19 7.63
C LYS A 194 -0.43 -13.11 8.32
N ARG A 195 -0.40 -14.41 7.97
CA ARG A 195 0.63 -15.34 8.47
C ARG A 195 2.04 -14.95 8.04
N MET A 196 2.18 -14.32 6.87
CA MET A 196 3.46 -13.79 6.38
C MET A 196 3.90 -12.48 7.06
N GLY A 197 3.09 -11.93 7.97
CA GLY A 197 3.41 -10.72 8.74
C GLY A 197 2.90 -9.41 8.14
N TYR A 198 2.00 -9.46 7.15
CA TYR A 198 1.38 -8.27 6.55
C TYR A 198 -0.02 -8.01 7.13
N SER A 199 -0.42 -6.74 7.17
CA SER A 199 -1.82 -6.37 7.37
C SER A 199 -2.52 -6.31 6.02
N ALA A 200 -3.82 -6.60 5.99
CA ALA A 200 -4.56 -6.63 4.73
C ALA A 200 -6.02 -6.20 4.89
N ARG A 201 -6.47 -5.38 3.96
CA ARG A 201 -7.90 -5.09 3.73
C ARG A 201 -8.33 -5.63 2.39
N THR A 202 -9.58 -6.05 2.32
CA THR A 202 -10.13 -6.78 1.17
C THR A 202 -11.33 -6.04 0.59
N VAL A 203 -11.41 -5.94 -0.73
CA VAL A 203 -12.53 -5.34 -1.47
C VAL A 203 -12.92 -6.22 -2.64
N SER A 204 -14.17 -6.10 -3.11
CA SER A 204 -14.77 -7.06 -4.06
C SER A 204 -14.75 -6.60 -5.52
N SER A 205 -14.31 -5.38 -5.80
CA SER A 205 -14.32 -4.81 -7.14
C SER A 205 -13.24 -3.75 -7.35
N GLY A 206 -12.92 -3.48 -8.61
CA GLY A 206 -12.02 -2.40 -8.99
C GLY A 206 -12.53 -1.02 -8.59
N GLU A 207 -13.85 -0.81 -8.61
CA GLU A 207 -14.50 0.42 -8.16
C GLU A 207 -14.29 0.67 -6.66
N GLU A 208 -14.54 -0.34 -5.83
CA GLU A 208 -14.28 -0.27 -4.38
C GLU A 208 -12.80 -0.05 -4.09
N ALA A 209 -11.91 -0.72 -4.84
CA ALA A 209 -10.47 -0.55 -4.70
C ALA A 209 -10.04 0.90 -4.96
N LEU A 210 -10.47 1.49 -6.08
CA LEU A 210 -10.14 2.88 -6.42
C LEU A 210 -10.71 3.87 -5.40
N ALA A 211 -11.95 3.66 -4.92
CA ALA A 211 -12.55 4.51 -3.91
C ALA A 211 -11.75 4.48 -2.58
N LEU A 212 -11.32 3.29 -2.15
CA LEU A 212 -10.57 3.13 -0.91
C LEU A 212 -9.14 3.67 -1.03
N LEU A 213 -8.50 3.52 -2.18
CA LEU A 213 -7.18 4.07 -2.49
C LEU A 213 -7.17 5.62 -2.50
N GLU A 214 -8.33 6.26 -2.73
CA GLU A 214 -8.49 7.71 -2.64
C GLU A 214 -8.68 8.24 -1.21
N THR A 215 -8.91 7.40 -0.21
CA THR A 215 -8.97 7.86 1.19
C THR A 215 -7.78 7.36 1.99
N ASP A 216 -7.34 6.14 1.71
CA ASP A 216 -6.45 5.41 2.59
C ASP A 216 -5.10 5.10 1.94
N ARG A 217 -4.13 4.69 2.75
CA ARG A 217 -2.78 4.33 2.31
C ARG A 217 -2.61 2.81 2.31
N PHE A 218 -1.98 2.33 1.25
CA PHE A 218 -1.59 0.94 1.06
C PHE A 218 -0.17 0.88 0.50
N ASP A 219 0.60 -0.10 0.95
CA ASP A 219 1.97 -0.32 0.51
C ASP A 219 2.04 -1.13 -0.78
N LEU A 220 1.04 -1.98 -1.03
CA LEU A 220 0.94 -2.83 -2.22
C LEU A 220 -0.50 -3.27 -2.48
N VAL A 221 -0.86 -3.40 -3.75
CA VAL A 221 -2.15 -3.97 -4.18
C VAL A 221 -1.94 -5.34 -4.81
N LEU A 222 -2.67 -6.34 -4.31
CA LEU A 222 -2.85 -7.64 -4.97
C LEU A 222 -4.19 -7.60 -5.70
N LEU A 223 -4.15 -7.65 -7.03
CA LEU A 223 -5.29 -7.33 -7.88
C LEU A 223 -5.66 -8.49 -8.78
N ASP A 224 -6.86 -9.03 -8.62
CA ASP A 224 -7.39 -10.02 -9.54
C ASP A 224 -7.56 -9.43 -10.93
N TYR A 225 -7.14 -10.17 -11.94
CA TYR A 225 -7.20 -9.77 -13.34
C TYR A 225 -8.64 -9.78 -13.86
N MET A 226 -9.39 -10.84 -13.56
CA MET A 226 -10.77 -11.02 -14.02
C MET A 226 -11.73 -10.65 -12.89
N MET A 227 -12.46 -9.55 -13.06
CA MET A 227 -13.56 -9.18 -12.15
C MET A 227 -14.74 -8.66 -12.97
N PRO A 228 -15.99 -8.85 -12.51
CA PRO A 228 -17.16 -8.23 -13.11
C PRO A 228 -17.13 -6.71 -12.95
N GLY A 229 -17.69 -6.00 -13.93
CA GLY A 229 -17.65 -4.54 -13.94
C GLY A 229 -16.27 -4.05 -14.40
N LEU A 230 -15.56 -3.35 -13.51
CA LEU A 230 -14.20 -2.90 -13.80
C LEU A 230 -13.19 -4.03 -13.66
N THR A 231 -12.53 -4.37 -14.76
CA THR A 231 -11.51 -5.43 -14.77
C THR A 231 -10.26 -5.01 -13.99
N GLY A 232 -9.45 -6.00 -13.58
CA GLY A 232 -8.17 -5.73 -12.93
C GLY A 232 -7.23 -4.91 -13.79
N LEU A 233 -7.18 -5.17 -15.10
CA LEU A 233 -6.34 -4.42 -16.02
C LEU A 233 -6.76 -2.95 -16.12
N GLU A 234 -8.06 -2.68 -16.24
CA GLU A 234 -8.58 -1.30 -16.27
C GLU A 234 -8.37 -0.59 -14.93
N THR A 235 -8.48 -1.31 -13.82
CA THR A 235 -8.16 -0.80 -12.47
C THR A 235 -6.69 -0.39 -12.38
N LEU A 236 -5.77 -1.24 -12.83
CA LEU A 236 -4.34 -0.94 -12.91
C LEU A 236 -4.08 0.31 -13.76
N GLN A 237 -4.66 0.39 -14.96
CA GLN A 237 -4.51 1.54 -15.84
C GLN A 237 -4.96 2.85 -15.19
N ARG A 238 -6.10 2.84 -14.48
CA ARG A 238 -6.58 4.01 -13.73
C ARG A 238 -5.66 4.38 -12.57
N MET A 239 -5.14 3.40 -11.84
CA MET A 239 -4.14 3.65 -10.80
C MET A 239 -2.88 4.29 -11.39
N LYS A 240 -2.37 3.80 -12.53
CA LYS A 240 -1.16 4.34 -13.15
C LYS A 240 -1.36 5.69 -13.84
N ALA A 241 -2.58 6.02 -14.25
CA ALA A 241 -2.94 7.34 -14.74
C ALA A 241 -3.08 8.39 -13.63
N SER A 242 -3.37 7.98 -12.39
CA SER A 242 -3.49 8.89 -11.24
C SER A 242 -2.11 9.25 -10.67
N SER A 243 -1.83 10.54 -10.52
CA SER A 243 -0.57 11.02 -9.91
C SER A 243 -0.38 10.51 -8.49
N ARG A 244 -1.48 10.33 -7.76
CA ARG A 244 -1.51 9.84 -6.38
C ARG A 244 -1.27 8.33 -6.29
N LEU A 245 -1.86 7.56 -7.21
CA LEU A 245 -1.89 6.09 -7.11
C LEU A 245 -0.77 5.40 -7.91
N ARG A 246 -0.17 6.08 -8.90
CA ARG A 246 0.78 5.47 -9.84
C ARG A 246 2.00 4.83 -9.18
N THR A 247 2.37 5.33 -8.00
CA THR A 247 3.54 4.90 -7.22
C THR A 247 3.29 3.66 -6.38
N ILE A 248 2.02 3.32 -6.11
CA ILE A 248 1.66 2.11 -5.38
C ILE A 248 1.95 0.90 -6.29
N PRO A 249 2.78 -0.06 -5.84
CA PRO A 249 3.05 -1.26 -6.62
C PRO A 249 1.80 -2.14 -6.68
N VAL A 250 1.60 -2.75 -7.84
CA VAL A 250 0.49 -3.67 -8.09
C VAL A 250 1.06 -5.00 -8.55
N ILE A 251 0.68 -6.07 -7.86
CA ILE A 251 0.93 -7.44 -8.31
C ILE A 251 -0.40 -8.00 -8.81
N MET A 252 -0.42 -8.38 -10.09
CA MET A 252 -1.62 -8.96 -10.72
C MET A 252 -1.77 -10.43 -10.35
N LEU A 253 -2.99 -10.87 -10.05
CA LEU A 253 -3.34 -12.27 -9.78
C LEU A 253 -4.20 -12.78 -10.94
N SER A 254 -3.92 -13.98 -11.48
CA SER A 254 -4.85 -14.59 -12.45
C SER A 254 -4.75 -16.10 -12.56
N ALA A 255 -5.86 -16.70 -12.99
CA ALA A 255 -5.98 -18.14 -13.21
C ALA A 255 -5.46 -18.60 -14.58
N SER A 256 -4.92 -17.70 -15.43
CA SER A 256 -4.39 -18.02 -16.77
C SER A 256 -2.86 -17.92 -16.82
N ASP A 257 -2.19 -18.87 -17.47
CA ASP A 257 -0.73 -18.89 -17.65
C ASP A 257 -0.30 -18.20 -18.97
N ASP A 258 -1.17 -17.33 -19.50
CA ASP A 258 -0.93 -16.64 -20.76
C ASP A 258 0.18 -15.59 -20.64
N ILE A 259 1.29 -15.86 -21.31
CA ILE A 259 2.48 -15.01 -21.32
C ILE A 259 2.19 -13.64 -21.95
N GLU A 260 1.35 -13.57 -22.98
CA GLU A 260 1.04 -12.29 -23.63
C GLU A 260 0.32 -11.35 -22.67
N MET A 261 -0.65 -11.90 -21.93
CA MET A 261 -1.36 -11.20 -20.87
C MET A 261 -0.41 -10.75 -19.74
N MET A 262 0.50 -11.63 -19.29
CA MET A 262 1.50 -11.27 -18.28
C MET A 262 2.38 -10.11 -18.75
N VAL A 263 2.87 -10.17 -19.99
CA VAL A 263 3.69 -9.11 -20.58
C VAL A 263 2.92 -7.80 -20.67
N ASP A 264 1.66 -7.84 -21.12
CA ASP A 264 0.82 -6.64 -21.19
C ASP A 264 0.64 -6.01 -19.81
N CYS A 265 0.29 -6.78 -18.78
CA CYS A 265 0.19 -6.29 -17.40
C CYS A 265 1.47 -5.55 -16.95
N ILE A 266 2.64 -6.13 -17.20
CA ILE A 266 3.93 -5.51 -16.84
C ILE A 266 4.14 -4.21 -17.64
N LEU A 267 3.86 -4.20 -18.95
CA LEU A 267 3.98 -3.01 -19.79
C LEU A 267 3.01 -1.89 -19.38
N GLN A 268 1.83 -2.25 -18.85
CA GLN A 268 0.85 -1.31 -18.27
C GLN A 268 1.25 -0.82 -16.87
N GLY A 269 2.38 -1.29 -16.32
CA GLY A 269 2.96 -0.81 -15.07
C GLY A 269 2.69 -1.69 -13.85
N ALA A 270 2.19 -2.91 -14.02
CA ALA A 270 2.23 -3.89 -12.94
C ALA A 270 3.69 -4.18 -12.56
N GLU A 271 3.92 -4.35 -11.27
CA GLU A 271 5.27 -4.62 -10.74
C GLU A 271 5.61 -6.11 -10.88
N ASP A 272 4.61 -6.98 -10.70
CA ASP A 272 4.76 -8.42 -10.93
C ASP A 272 3.40 -9.08 -11.23
N TYR A 273 3.43 -10.38 -11.47
CA TYR A 273 2.27 -11.22 -11.72
C TYR A 273 2.39 -12.56 -11.00
N ILE A 274 1.27 -13.08 -10.46
CA ILE A 274 1.19 -14.38 -9.78
C ILE A 274 0.01 -15.19 -10.31
N PHE A 275 0.27 -16.46 -10.59
CA PHE A 275 -0.74 -17.40 -11.07
C PHE A 275 -1.52 -18.07 -9.92
N LYS A 276 -2.83 -18.20 -10.08
CA LYS A 276 -3.74 -18.94 -9.18
C LYS A 276 -3.85 -20.41 -9.62
N PRO A 277 -3.87 -21.41 -8.70
CA PRO A 277 -3.61 -21.26 -7.27
C PRO A 277 -2.13 -20.93 -7.02
N PHE A 278 -1.89 -20.00 -6.10
CA PHE A 278 -0.55 -19.48 -5.84
C PHE A 278 0.17 -20.29 -4.75
N ASN A 279 1.43 -20.61 -5.02
CA ASN A 279 2.30 -21.19 -4.01
C ASN A 279 2.59 -20.12 -2.91
N PRO A 280 2.34 -20.40 -1.62
CA PRO A 280 2.51 -19.41 -0.54
C PRO A 280 3.93 -18.84 -0.44
N ILE A 281 4.94 -19.70 -0.66
CA ILE A 281 6.35 -19.33 -0.60
C ILE A 281 6.68 -18.35 -1.74
N LEU A 282 6.20 -18.63 -2.95
CA LEU A 282 6.37 -17.73 -4.09
C LEU A 282 5.62 -16.40 -3.88
N LEU A 283 4.39 -16.45 -3.35
CA LEU A 283 3.61 -15.25 -3.04
C LEU A 283 4.37 -14.34 -2.06
N GLN A 284 4.88 -14.90 -0.96
CA GLN A 284 5.66 -14.16 0.03
C GLN A 284 6.91 -13.53 -0.58
N ALA A 285 7.66 -14.28 -1.38
CA ALA A 285 8.88 -13.80 -2.02
C ALA A 285 8.60 -12.62 -2.97
N ARG A 286 7.50 -12.69 -3.73
CA ARG A 286 7.08 -11.65 -4.68
C ARG A 286 6.62 -10.38 -3.98
N ILE A 287 5.79 -10.51 -2.94
CA ILE A 287 5.36 -9.38 -2.11
C ILE A 287 6.59 -8.70 -1.47
N SER A 288 7.47 -9.50 -0.85
CA SER A 288 8.63 -8.99 -0.13
C SER A 288 9.61 -8.25 -1.06
N ALA A 289 9.94 -8.83 -2.22
CA ALA A 289 10.83 -8.20 -3.21
C ALA A 289 10.24 -6.89 -3.77
N CYS A 290 8.92 -6.87 -3.98
CA CYS A 290 8.20 -5.70 -4.47
C CYS A 290 8.25 -4.54 -3.45
N LEU A 291 7.92 -4.83 -2.19
CA LEU A 291 7.99 -3.85 -1.10
C LEU A 291 9.42 -3.38 -0.83
N GLU A 292 10.38 -4.29 -0.85
CA GLU A 292 11.80 -3.95 -0.71
C GLU A 292 12.24 -2.98 -1.81
N LYS A 293 11.90 -3.24 -3.07
CA LYS A 293 12.24 -2.34 -4.19
C LYS A 293 11.66 -0.94 -4.00
N VAL A 294 10.41 -0.83 -3.57
CA VAL A 294 9.75 0.46 -3.31
C VAL A 294 10.44 1.19 -2.16
N ARG A 295 10.69 0.50 -1.06
CA ARG A 295 11.34 1.07 0.14
C ARG A 295 12.79 1.45 -0.12
N LEU A 296 13.53 0.67 -0.91
CA LEU A 296 14.89 1.04 -1.32
C LEU A 296 14.90 2.27 -2.21
N ARG A 297 13.94 2.42 -3.15
CA ARG A 297 13.79 3.66 -3.92
C ARG A 297 13.49 4.86 -3.03
N GLN A 298 12.67 4.68 -1.98
CA GLN A 298 12.41 5.70 -0.98
C GLN A 298 13.65 6.03 -0.13
N ASN A 299 14.47 5.04 0.20
CA ASN A 299 15.69 5.21 0.98
C ASN A 299 16.85 5.81 0.16
N ILE A 300 16.86 5.62 -1.16
CA ILE A 300 17.82 6.26 -2.09
C ILE A 300 17.41 7.71 -2.39
N SER A 301 16.11 8.05 -2.34
CA SER A 301 15.68 9.44 -2.55
C SER A 301 16.28 10.38 -1.51
N LYS A 302 16.73 11.55 -1.98
CA LYS A 302 17.35 12.57 -1.13
C LYS A 302 16.36 13.02 -0.06
N GLN A 303 16.76 12.92 1.20
CA GLN A 303 15.90 13.30 2.32
C GLN A 303 16.01 14.80 2.59
N PHE A 304 14.86 15.43 2.84
CA PHE A 304 14.75 16.84 3.22
C PHE A 304 14.02 16.92 4.54
N ARG A 305 14.74 17.13 5.63
CA ARG A 305 14.16 17.39 6.95
C ARG A 305 13.63 18.80 6.98
N ILE A 306 12.36 18.94 7.36
CA ILE A 306 11.65 20.20 7.43
C ILE A 306 11.27 20.45 8.88
N PHE A 307 11.96 21.38 9.53
CA PHE A 307 11.61 21.79 10.89
C PHE A 307 10.39 22.69 10.85
N ILE A 308 9.29 22.31 11.51
CA ILE A 308 8.07 23.12 11.56
C ILE A 308 7.94 23.78 12.94
N SER A 309 8.33 25.04 13.02
CA SER A 309 8.12 25.87 14.20
C SER A 309 6.75 26.54 14.14
N SER A 310 5.85 26.17 15.05
CA SER A 310 4.48 26.68 15.04
C SER A 310 3.91 26.72 16.46
N PRO A 311 3.61 27.91 17.03
CA PRO A 311 3.00 28.00 18.34
C PRO A 311 1.60 27.37 18.42
N GLY A 312 1.12 27.09 19.63
CA GLY A 312 -0.14 26.36 19.85
C GLY A 312 -1.44 27.03 19.37
N ASP A 313 -1.38 28.26 18.88
CA ASP A 313 -2.53 29.00 18.35
C ASP A 313 -2.71 28.85 16.83
N VAL A 314 -1.84 28.10 16.15
CA VAL A 314 -1.90 27.82 14.70
C VAL A 314 -2.02 26.32 14.37
N ILE A 315 -2.72 25.56 15.22
CA ILE A 315 -2.94 24.11 15.04
C ILE A 315 -3.55 23.76 13.66
N PRO A 316 -4.58 24.47 13.15
CA PRO A 316 -5.12 24.19 11.82
C PRO A 316 -4.07 24.31 10.72
N GLU A 317 -3.24 25.36 10.78
CA GLU A 317 -2.16 25.60 9.82
C GLU A 317 -1.06 24.53 9.88
N ARG A 318 -0.82 23.92 11.04
CA ARG A 318 0.07 22.75 11.13
C ARG A 318 -0.45 21.57 10.31
N ARG A 319 -1.77 21.32 10.34
CA ARG A 319 -2.38 20.26 9.54
C ARG A 319 -2.27 20.54 8.05
N VAL A 320 -2.40 21.81 7.66
CA VAL A 320 -2.14 22.25 6.30
C VAL A 320 -0.70 21.90 5.90
N ALA A 321 0.30 22.26 6.72
CA ALA A 321 1.70 21.96 6.44
C ALA A 321 1.96 20.45 6.25
N LYS A 322 1.40 19.61 7.11
CA LYS A 322 1.48 18.14 6.96
C LYS A 322 0.86 17.65 5.66
N THR A 323 -0.32 18.16 5.31
CA THR A 323 -1.05 17.76 4.10
C THR A 323 -0.25 18.14 2.85
N VAL A 324 0.27 19.37 2.81
CA VAL A 324 1.16 19.86 1.75
C VAL A 324 2.39 18.96 1.60
N ILE A 325 3.10 18.66 2.70
CA ILE A 325 4.29 17.80 2.67
C ILE A 325 3.94 16.38 2.18
N GLY A 326 2.80 15.83 2.59
CA GLY A 326 2.28 14.56 2.09
C GLY A 326 2.07 14.56 0.57
N ARG A 327 1.44 15.61 0.02
CA ARG A 327 1.25 15.76 -1.44
C ARG A 327 2.58 15.90 -2.18
N LEU A 328 3.54 16.66 -1.63
CA LEU A 328 4.87 16.80 -2.24
C LEU A 328 5.67 15.50 -2.19
N ASN A 329 5.52 14.67 -1.15
CA ASN A 329 6.14 13.35 -1.10
C ASN A 329 5.61 12.39 -2.17
N GLU A 330 4.34 12.50 -2.55
CA GLU A 330 3.81 11.78 -3.71
C GLU A 330 4.39 12.32 -5.02
N GLU A 331 4.46 13.65 -5.15
CA GLU A 331 4.98 14.32 -6.34
C GLU A 331 6.45 13.97 -6.61
N PHE A 332 7.29 14.01 -5.56
CA PHE A 332 8.73 13.75 -5.63
C PHE A 332 9.12 12.29 -5.36
N PHE A 333 8.15 11.37 -5.38
CA PHE A 333 8.40 9.96 -5.09
C PHE A 333 9.58 9.39 -5.89
N GLY A 334 10.54 8.77 -5.18
CA GLY A 334 11.76 8.20 -5.74
C GLY A 334 12.82 9.21 -6.17
N ARG A 335 12.59 10.52 -5.97
CA ARG A 335 13.56 11.61 -6.20
C ARG A 335 13.93 12.32 -4.91
N ALA A 336 12.94 12.64 -4.09
CA ALA A 336 13.11 13.25 -2.78
C ALA A 336 12.07 12.75 -1.78
N TYR A 337 12.42 12.81 -0.50
CA TYR A 337 11.51 12.51 0.59
C TYR A 337 11.60 13.58 1.68
N LEU A 338 10.50 14.31 1.87
CA LEU A 338 10.36 15.39 2.82
C LEU A 338 9.89 14.82 4.17
N ILE A 339 10.68 15.04 5.22
CA ILE A 339 10.46 14.53 6.56
C ILE A 339 10.04 15.71 7.44
N PRO A 340 8.75 15.83 7.81
CA PRO A 340 8.31 16.88 8.73
C PRO A 340 8.80 16.56 10.14
N ILE A 341 9.45 17.52 10.79
CA ILE A 341 9.86 17.44 12.19
C ILE A 341 8.94 18.33 13.01
N LEU A 342 8.11 17.68 13.83
CA LEU A 342 7.15 18.30 14.75
C LEU A 342 7.38 17.69 16.13
N TRP A 343 8.07 18.41 17.00
CA TRP A 343 8.50 17.89 18.30
C TRP A 343 7.35 17.48 19.23
N GLU A 344 6.14 18.02 19.02
CA GLU A 344 4.97 17.77 19.87
C GLU A 344 4.35 16.37 19.70
N GLU A 345 4.77 15.62 18.67
CA GLU A 345 4.28 14.27 18.39
C GLU A 345 5.25 13.17 18.83
N GLU A 346 6.47 13.56 19.21
CA GLU A 346 7.47 12.64 19.72
C GLU A 346 7.16 12.26 21.18
N PRO A 347 7.36 10.99 21.57
CA PRO A 347 7.10 10.54 22.93
C PRO A 347 8.05 11.23 23.91
N MET A 348 7.49 12.00 24.84
CA MET A 348 8.25 12.71 25.86
C MET A 348 8.83 11.74 26.90
N LEU A 349 10.14 11.54 26.87
CA LEU A 349 10.88 10.75 27.85
C LEU A 349 11.13 11.57 29.12
N ALA A 350 10.73 11.03 30.27
CA ALA A 350 10.97 11.65 31.57
C ALA A 350 12.46 11.65 31.98
N SER A 351 13.31 10.89 31.28
CA SER A 351 14.75 10.78 31.52
C SER A 351 15.58 11.92 30.93
N GLU A 352 14.98 12.76 30.07
CA GLU A 352 15.67 13.81 29.33
C GLU A 352 14.98 15.16 29.51
N THR A 353 15.70 16.26 29.25
CA THR A 353 15.08 17.60 29.25
C THR A 353 14.21 17.76 28.00
N PHE A 354 13.16 18.59 28.11
CA PHE A 354 12.24 18.87 26.99
C PHE A 354 12.99 19.29 25.71
N GLN A 355 14.06 20.07 25.86
CA GLN A 355 14.83 20.60 24.73
C GLN A 355 15.81 19.57 24.13
N ALA A 356 16.33 18.63 24.92
CA ALA A 356 17.28 17.62 24.44
C ALA A 356 16.63 16.61 23.47
N GLN A 357 15.30 16.52 23.50
CA GLN A 357 14.50 15.63 22.66
C GLN A 357 14.07 16.28 21.34
N ILE A 358 14.28 17.60 21.17
CA ILE A 358 13.92 18.33 19.96
C ILE A 358 15.09 18.24 18.97
N HIS A 359 14.82 17.73 17.77
CA HIS A 359 15.81 17.75 16.69
C HIS A 359 16.27 19.19 16.40
N PRO A 360 17.58 19.50 16.39
CA PRO A 360 18.05 20.87 16.25
C PRO A 360 17.65 21.50 14.90
N PRO A 361 16.99 22.67 14.89
CA PRO A 361 16.60 23.35 13.66
C PRO A 361 17.75 23.60 12.67
N HIS A 362 18.95 23.93 13.15
CA HIS A 362 20.12 24.17 12.29
C HIS A 362 20.63 22.93 11.54
N GLU A 363 20.26 21.70 11.96
CA GLU A 363 20.64 20.45 11.28
C GLU A 363 19.68 20.06 10.16
N THR A 364 18.61 20.84 9.94
CA THR A 364 17.60 20.57 8.91
C THR A 364 17.93 21.23 7.57
N GLU A 365 17.28 20.76 6.50
CA GLU A 365 17.41 21.33 5.17
C GLU A 365 16.52 22.57 4.98
N ILE A 366 15.34 22.56 5.60
CA ILE A 366 14.35 23.64 5.50
C ILE A 366 13.76 23.93 6.88
N TYR A 367 13.65 25.21 7.21
CA TYR A 367 12.92 25.71 8.37
C TYR A 367 11.62 26.38 7.91
N VAL A 368 10.49 26.00 8.52
CA VAL A 368 9.18 26.61 8.30
C VAL A 368 8.64 27.15 9.61
N GLY A 369 8.55 28.47 9.73
CA GLY A 369 7.89 29.14 10.86
C GLY A 369 6.47 29.57 10.50
N ILE A 370 5.47 29.20 11.29
CA ILE A 370 4.07 29.62 11.13
C ILE A 370 3.64 30.35 12.40
N LEU A 371 3.37 31.64 12.31
CA LEU A 371 3.11 32.52 13.46
C LEU A 371 1.78 33.26 13.29
N TRP A 372 1.09 33.53 14.41
CA TRP A 372 -0.14 34.33 14.40
C TRP A 372 -0.19 35.37 15.53
N SER A 373 -0.59 34.96 16.72
CA SER A 373 -0.90 35.86 17.84
C SER A 373 0.00 35.67 19.05
N ARG A 374 0.88 34.67 19.05
CA ARG A 374 1.83 34.43 20.13
C ARG A 374 3.20 34.04 19.61
N ILE A 375 4.23 34.36 20.40
CA ILE A 375 5.60 33.96 20.11
C ILE A 375 5.93 32.57 20.68
N GLY A 376 5.10 32.00 21.56
CA GLY A 376 5.26 30.62 22.03
C GLY A 376 5.17 30.49 23.54
N SER A 377 5.71 29.40 24.09
CA SER A 377 5.80 29.17 25.54
C SER A 377 7.18 29.60 26.06
N PRO A 378 7.27 30.11 27.29
CA PRO A 378 8.56 30.49 27.89
C PRO A 378 9.46 29.26 28.07
N LEU A 379 10.76 29.44 27.86
CA LEU A 379 11.76 28.42 28.10
C LEU A 379 12.26 28.44 29.56
N PRO A 380 12.78 27.31 30.08
CA PRO A 380 13.45 27.28 31.37
C PRO A 380 14.60 28.29 31.46
N ASP A 381 14.81 28.83 32.66
CA ASP A 381 15.85 29.82 32.98
C ASP A 381 17.29 29.38 32.66
N THR A 382 17.48 28.08 32.45
CA THR A 382 18.77 27.46 32.10
C THR A 382 19.11 27.58 30.61
N ILE A 383 18.15 27.93 29.75
CA ILE A 383 18.36 28.06 28.31
C ILE A 383 18.56 29.55 27.98
N LEU A 384 19.80 29.89 27.65
CA LEU A 384 20.24 31.25 27.39
C LEU A 384 20.86 31.35 26.00
N ARG A 385 20.80 32.56 25.43
CA ARG A 385 21.57 32.94 24.24
C ARG A 385 23.07 32.86 24.53
N PRO A 386 23.92 32.82 23.48
CA PRO A 386 25.37 32.90 23.64
C PRO A 386 25.86 34.13 24.41
N ASP A 387 25.11 35.23 24.37
CA ASP A 387 25.40 36.47 25.11
C ASP A 387 24.90 36.46 26.58
N GLY A 388 24.30 35.35 27.03
CA GLY A 388 23.76 35.17 28.38
C GLY A 388 22.35 35.72 28.58
N THR A 389 21.71 36.29 27.56
CA THR A 389 20.32 36.77 27.65
C THR A 389 19.30 35.63 27.46
N ARG A 390 18.04 35.84 27.88
CA ARG A 390 16.97 34.84 27.72
C ARG A 390 16.26 34.97 26.37
N TYR A 391 15.92 33.84 25.78
CA TYR A 391 14.98 33.79 24.66
C TYR A 391 13.57 34.18 25.09
N GLU A 392 12.81 34.80 24.19
CA GLU A 392 11.41 35.17 24.42
C GLU A 392 10.51 33.95 24.57
N SER A 393 10.82 32.85 23.87
CA SER A 393 10.06 31.60 23.86
C SER A 393 10.84 30.45 23.22
N GLY A 394 10.26 29.24 23.22
CA GLY A 394 10.74 28.09 22.45
C GLY A 394 10.85 28.38 20.95
N THR A 395 9.81 28.96 20.35
CA THR A 395 9.82 29.35 18.93
C THR A 395 10.89 30.41 18.60
N ALA A 396 11.17 31.33 19.52
CA ALA A 396 12.26 32.29 19.34
C ALA A 396 13.63 31.60 19.34
N PHE A 397 13.84 30.63 20.23
CA PHE A 397 15.03 29.77 20.21
C PHE A 397 15.13 29.01 18.89
N GLU A 398 14.05 28.37 18.45
CA GLU A 398 14.02 27.55 17.23
C GLU A 398 14.39 28.38 15.98
N PHE A 399 13.83 29.59 15.86
CA PHE A 399 14.14 30.52 14.77
C PHE A 399 15.59 30.99 14.81
N GLU A 400 16.09 31.40 15.98
CA GLU A 400 17.47 31.90 16.12
C GLU A 400 18.51 30.81 15.88
N ASP A 401 18.24 29.57 16.30
CA ASP A 401 19.08 28.41 16.02
C ASP A 401 19.17 28.14 14.51
N ALA A 402 18.02 28.05 13.82
CA ALA A 402 17.95 27.89 12.37
C ALA A 402 18.66 29.02 11.62
N LEU A 403 18.44 30.28 12.02
CA LEU A 403 19.10 31.43 11.43
C LEU A 403 20.61 31.43 11.66
N GLY A 404 21.05 30.98 12.83
CA GLY A 404 22.46 30.76 13.15
C GLY A 404 23.10 29.73 12.22
N GLY A 405 22.43 28.60 12.00
CA GLY A 405 22.81 27.59 11.01
C GLY A 405 22.92 28.19 9.60
N PHE A 406 21.88 28.87 9.13
CA PHE A 406 21.89 29.47 7.80
C PHE A 406 23.05 30.44 7.60
N LYS A 407 23.35 31.29 8.59
CA LYS A 407 24.48 32.23 8.53
C LYS A 407 25.84 31.55 8.49
N GLN A 408 25.98 30.38 9.11
CA GLN A 408 27.26 29.67 9.20
C GLN A 408 27.53 28.77 7.98
N GLN A 409 26.52 28.05 7.52
CA GLN A 409 26.66 26.97 6.53
C GLN A 409 25.71 27.11 5.32
N GLY A 410 24.87 28.15 5.28
CA GLY A 410 23.90 28.36 4.19
C GLY A 410 22.66 27.45 4.25
N SER A 411 22.43 26.74 5.36
CA SER A 411 21.28 25.85 5.60
C SER A 411 20.86 25.94 7.08
N PRO A 412 19.56 25.85 7.42
CA PRO A 412 18.40 25.60 6.55
C PRO A 412 17.96 26.81 5.70
N GLU A 413 17.34 26.53 4.54
CA GLU A 413 16.51 27.52 3.83
C GLU A 413 15.32 27.91 4.71
N MET A 414 15.07 29.21 4.90
CA MET A 414 14.10 29.68 5.89
C MET A 414 12.84 30.25 5.24
N LEU A 415 11.67 29.68 5.57
CA LEU A 415 10.35 30.19 5.21
C LEU A 415 9.60 30.63 6.46
N LEU A 416 9.09 31.86 6.46
CA LEU A 416 8.30 32.41 7.56
C LEU A 416 6.92 32.85 7.08
N TYR A 417 5.87 32.37 7.74
CA TYR A 417 4.48 32.67 7.45
C TYR A 417 3.81 33.33 8.66
N ARG A 418 3.15 34.46 8.43
CA ARG A 418 2.43 35.23 9.45
C ARG A 418 0.95 35.32 9.10
N LYS A 419 0.11 34.72 9.94
CA LYS A 419 -1.35 34.82 9.83
C LYS A 419 -1.81 36.24 10.14
N GLN A 420 -2.73 36.75 9.33
CA GLN A 420 -3.39 38.03 9.53
C GLN A 420 -4.73 37.88 10.26
N GLY A 421 -5.22 38.98 10.80
CA GLY A 421 -6.45 39.03 11.59
C GLY A 421 -6.19 38.90 13.09
N ALA A 422 -7.09 39.49 13.88
CA ALA A 422 -7.03 39.42 15.33
C ALA A 422 -7.56 38.07 15.83
N PRO A 423 -6.95 37.46 16.87
CA PRO A 423 -7.52 36.29 17.50
C PRO A 423 -8.86 36.60 18.15
N THR A 424 -9.80 35.68 18.08
CA THR A 424 -11.05 35.76 18.85
C THR A 424 -10.70 35.61 20.32
N LEU A 425 -10.93 36.66 21.11
CA LEU A 425 -10.68 36.68 22.55
C LEU A 425 -12.00 36.55 23.29
N SER A 426 -12.11 35.57 24.19
CA SER A 426 -13.19 35.55 25.19
C SER A 426 -12.93 36.66 26.20
N LEU A 427 -13.94 37.49 26.47
CA LEU A 427 -13.86 38.56 27.48
C LEU A 427 -14.21 38.06 28.90
N GLU A 428 -14.42 36.76 29.07
CA GLU A 428 -14.83 36.17 30.35
C GLU A 428 -13.71 36.18 31.38
N ASP A 429 -12.45 36.07 30.95
CA ASP A 429 -11.27 36.06 31.81
C ASP A 429 -10.30 37.19 31.41
N ARG A 430 -10.21 38.19 32.29
CA ARG A 430 -9.36 39.37 32.09
C ARG A 430 -7.88 39.02 32.02
N ASP A 431 -7.42 38.05 32.80
CA ASP A 431 -5.99 37.73 32.89
C ASP A 431 -5.53 37.00 31.62
N VAL A 432 -6.38 36.12 31.07
CA VAL A 432 -6.15 35.46 29.77
C VAL A 432 -6.10 36.46 28.62
N VAL A 433 -6.96 37.48 28.64
CA VAL A 433 -6.94 38.56 27.63
C VAL A 433 -5.66 39.39 27.72
N LEU A 434 -5.21 39.73 28.93
CA LEU A 434 -3.97 40.50 29.13
C LEU A 434 -2.73 39.70 28.69
N ASP A 435 -2.66 38.41 29.02
CA ASP A 435 -1.56 37.53 28.58
C ASP A 435 -1.51 37.40 27.06
N ARG A 436 -2.67 37.26 26.41
CA ARG A 436 -2.79 37.25 24.94
C ARG A 436 -2.27 38.54 24.30
N LEU A 437 -2.63 39.71 24.85
CA LEU A 437 -2.15 41.00 24.33
C LEU A 437 -0.63 41.13 24.51
N ASP A 438 -0.08 40.71 25.65
CA ASP A 438 1.37 40.70 25.88
C ASP A 438 2.10 39.76 24.89
N GLN A 439 1.52 38.60 24.57
CA GLN A 439 2.05 37.69 23.54
C GLN A 439 2.06 38.30 22.14
N ILE A 440 1.02 39.05 21.76
CA ILE A 440 0.95 39.78 20.48
C ILE A 440 2.05 40.85 20.42
N ASP A 441 2.22 41.62 21.51
CA ASP A 441 3.24 42.66 21.59
C ASP A 441 4.65 42.10 21.60
N LYS A 442 4.88 40.95 22.26
CA LYS A 442 6.15 40.22 22.23
C LYS A 442 6.47 39.70 20.84
N LEU A 443 5.50 39.05 20.18
CA LEU A 443 5.67 38.56 18.82
C LEU A 443 6.00 39.70 17.84
N THR A 444 5.27 40.81 17.93
CA THR A 444 5.50 41.97 17.05
C THR A 444 6.90 42.53 17.24
N ARG A 445 7.30 42.83 18.49
CA ARG A 445 8.67 43.30 18.79
C ARG A 445 9.76 42.33 18.36
N TYR A 446 9.50 41.02 18.48
CA TYR A 446 10.44 40.00 18.07
C TYR A 446 10.64 39.98 16.55
N LEU A 447 9.55 40.00 15.79
CA LEU A 447 9.62 40.05 14.33
C LEU A 447 10.24 41.35 13.84
N ASP A 448 9.91 42.49 14.45
CA ASP A 448 10.51 43.78 14.09
C ASP A 448 12.03 43.76 14.28
N ARG A 449 12.53 43.16 15.37
CA ARG A 449 13.97 43.03 15.62
C ARG A 449 14.71 42.26 14.52
N TRP A 450 14.09 41.22 13.96
CA TRP A 450 14.74 40.30 13.04
C TRP A 450 14.46 40.58 11.57
N LEU A 451 13.33 41.19 11.26
CA LEU A 451 12.84 41.38 9.90
C LEU A 451 12.81 42.83 9.45
N ILE A 452 12.93 43.80 10.36
CA ILE A 452 12.86 45.23 10.06
C ILE A 452 14.18 45.91 10.45
N GLY A 453 14.72 46.72 9.54
CA GLY A 453 15.92 47.51 9.75
C GLY A 453 15.67 48.80 10.51
N GLU A 454 16.76 49.43 10.96
CA GLU A 454 16.71 50.70 11.72
C GLU A 454 16.01 51.84 10.95
N ASP A 455 15.97 51.76 9.62
CA ASP A 455 15.30 52.69 8.72
C ASP A 455 13.85 52.30 8.36
N GLY A 456 13.34 51.20 8.93
CA GLY A 456 12.02 50.65 8.64
C GLY A 456 11.94 49.78 7.39
N SER A 457 13.08 49.50 6.71
CA SER A 457 13.12 48.59 5.56
C SER A 457 13.03 47.12 5.99
N TYR A 458 12.54 46.25 5.10
CA TYR A 458 12.51 44.80 5.37
C TYR A 458 13.90 44.18 5.15
N ILE A 459 14.50 43.65 6.21
CA ILE A 459 15.79 42.93 6.18
C ILE A 459 15.58 41.42 5.94
N GLY A 460 14.45 40.88 6.39
CA GLY A 460 14.07 39.47 6.20
C GLY A 460 12.70 39.35 5.52
N ALA A 461 12.60 38.44 4.55
CA ALA A 461 11.34 38.15 3.87
C ALA A 461 10.44 37.26 4.73
N PHE A 462 9.14 37.53 4.69
CA PHE A 462 8.11 36.67 5.25
C PHE A 462 6.84 36.76 4.41
N HIS A 463 5.94 35.82 4.62
CA HIS A 463 4.71 35.66 3.85
C HIS A 463 3.50 35.89 4.74
N MET A 464 2.55 36.70 4.27
CA MET A 464 1.29 36.93 4.99
C MET A 464 0.18 36.06 4.40
N PHE A 465 -0.71 35.55 5.24
CA PHE A 465 -1.90 34.79 4.82
C PHE A 465 -3.08 35.05 5.76
N GLU A 466 -4.30 34.92 5.26
CA GLU A 466 -5.55 35.08 6.03
C GLU A 466 -6.26 33.75 6.28
N THR A 467 -6.17 32.82 5.32
CA THR A 467 -6.90 31.53 5.34
C THR A 467 -5.97 30.34 5.21
N GLU A 468 -6.45 29.17 5.65
CA GLU A 468 -5.76 27.88 5.50
C GLU A 468 -5.46 27.56 4.02
N GLU A 469 -6.39 27.88 3.11
CA GLU A 469 -6.26 27.66 1.67
C GLU A 469 -5.14 28.51 1.04
N GLN A 470 -4.98 29.75 1.52
CA GLN A 470 -3.88 30.61 1.09
C GLN A 470 -2.54 30.05 1.57
N LEU A 471 -2.45 29.63 2.83
CA LEU A 471 -1.25 29.01 3.37
C LEU A 471 -0.90 27.72 2.61
N ASP A 472 -1.88 26.86 2.35
CA ASP A 472 -1.74 25.61 1.61
C ASP A 472 -1.06 25.87 0.25
N SER A 473 -1.64 26.78 -0.54
CA SER A 473 -1.16 27.13 -1.87
C SER A 473 0.26 27.71 -1.86
N MET A 474 0.54 28.63 -0.91
CA MET A 474 1.85 29.28 -0.80
C MET A 474 2.93 28.30 -0.35
N LEU A 475 2.64 27.51 0.69
CA LEU A 475 3.58 26.55 1.25
C LEU A 475 3.91 25.45 0.24
N GLU A 476 2.92 24.95 -0.49
CA GLU A 476 3.15 23.96 -1.53
C GLU A 476 4.07 24.49 -2.63
N MET A 477 3.79 25.69 -3.14
CA MET A 477 4.62 26.32 -4.17
C MET A 477 6.05 26.56 -3.68
N HIS A 478 6.23 27.06 -2.46
CA HIS A 478 7.55 27.42 -1.94
C HIS A 478 8.40 26.16 -1.67
N LEU A 479 7.84 25.17 -0.97
CA LEU A 479 8.55 23.92 -0.69
C LEU A 479 8.91 23.18 -1.98
N ARG A 480 8.00 23.12 -2.95
CA ARG A 480 8.26 22.52 -4.27
C ARG A 480 9.48 23.16 -4.94
N LYS A 481 9.53 24.49 -5.00
CA LYS A 481 10.66 25.22 -5.60
C LYS A 481 11.98 24.98 -4.87
N LEU A 482 11.97 24.97 -3.54
CA LEU A 482 13.19 24.71 -2.75
C LEU A 482 13.72 23.29 -3.00
N VAL A 483 12.84 22.30 -3.01
CA VAL A 483 13.21 20.90 -3.29
C VAL A 483 13.74 20.75 -4.71
N GLU A 484 13.07 21.32 -5.72
CA GLU A 484 13.52 21.29 -7.11
C GLU A 484 14.89 21.95 -7.28
N ALA A 485 15.09 23.13 -6.69
CA ALA A 485 16.36 23.84 -6.77
C ALA A 485 17.51 23.03 -6.17
N ARG A 486 17.28 22.35 -5.04
CA ARG A 486 18.30 21.53 -4.38
C ARG A 486 18.59 20.24 -5.13
N LEU A 487 17.58 19.62 -5.74
CA LEU A 487 17.78 18.47 -6.62
C LEU A 487 18.56 18.85 -7.89
N ALA A 488 18.32 20.05 -8.44
CA ALA A 488 19.05 20.56 -9.60
C ALA A 488 20.52 20.91 -9.29
N ALA A 489 20.78 21.49 -8.11
CA ALA A 489 22.15 21.82 -7.68
C ALA A 489 23.05 20.57 -7.61
N ASP A 490 22.53 19.47 -7.05
CA ASP A 490 23.28 18.21 -6.90
C ASP A 490 23.66 17.57 -8.24
N THR A 491 22.73 17.55 -9.20
CA THR A 491 22.99 16.98 -10.53
C THR A 491 24.08 17.76 -11.29
N SER A 492 24.20 19.07 -11.07
CA SER A 492 25.29 19.87 -11.64
C SER A 492 26.65 19.54 -11.04
N THR A 493 26.74 19.30 -9.72
CA THR A 493 27.98 18.92 -9.05
C THR A 493 28.50 17.53 -9.41
N GLU A 494 27.63 16.58 -9.75
CA GLU A 494 28.04 15.24 -10.23
C GLU A 494 28.58 15.27 -11.66
N THR A 495 28.10 16.21 -12.49
CA THR A 495 28.52 16.31 -13.91
C THR A 495 29.88 17.00 -14.07
N ASP A 496 30.25 17.90 -13.14
CA ASP A 496 31.56 18.56 -13.12
C ASP A 496 32.67 17.72 -12.46
N ALA A 497 32.30 16.62 -11.78
CA ALA A 497 33.22 15.71 -11.10
C ALA A 497 33.54 14.41 -11.89
N ALA A 498 32.87 14.20 -13.03
CA ALA A 498 33.06 13.06 -13.95
C ALA A 498 33.77 13.51 -15.24
#